data_AF-A0A7Y2A4W2-F1
#
_entry.id   AF-A0A7Y2A4W2-F1
#
_cell.length_a   1.000
_cell.length_b   1.000
_cell.length_c   1.000
_cell.angle_alpha   90.00
_cell.angle_beta   90.00
_cell.angle_gamma   90.00
#
_symmetry.space_group_name_H-M   'P 1'
#
loop_
_entity.id
_entity.type
_entity.pdbx_description
1 polymer ?
#
loop_
_entity_poly.entity_id
_entity_poly.type
_entity_poly.pdbx_seq_one_letter_code
_entity_poly.pdbx_strand_id
1 'polypeptide(L)'
;MRLRGGVTLALLVALMVVPAAPAKADPAEPTNYESMVADVEPRTDGVSFRVAGGDAYLTVSAHPGHEVEVRGYFDEPYVRIEADGRVVVNVASPSHRINQSRFGQVGEDDRDSREEDWEVLAENGRYAWHDHRTHWMSEDRPPTVDPSEREQVFPWQVPVVVDGRSAVVSGELTWVPDPSPLPGLIVGLVALLPLLSAGTRRDGGPGLVLATALAATGSATYLALGTPPVGRDLLIVPVLGIVSVVFGVVAVVLRGRRVALVLATAAMVATTPVLLALLPALVRPILPVQSPLLLAAG
;
A
#
# COMPACT_ATOMS: atom_id res chain seq x y z
N MET A 1 -10.17 -3.61 -45.24
CA MET A 1 -9.23 -2.54 -44.82
C MET A 1 -9.42 -2.04 -43.39
N ARG A 2 -10.64 -1.98 -42.82
CA ARG A 2 -10.90 -1.45 -41.46
C ARG A 2 -10.41 -2.32 -40.30
N LEU A 3 -10.30 -3.64 -40.48
CA LEU A 3 -9.82 -4.58 -39.46
C LEU A 3 -8.32 -4.42 -39.13
N ARG A 4 -7.52 -3.96 -40.10
CA ARG A 4 -6.07 -3.79 -39.90
C ARG A 4 -5.75 -2.62 -38.97
N GLY A 5 -6.48 -1.50 -39.08
CA GLY A 5 -6.26 -0.32 -38.23
C GLY A 5 -6.61 -0.51 -36.75
N GLY A 6 -7.64 -1.31 -36.45
CA GLY A 6 -8.03 -1.61 -35.07
C GLY A 6 -7.03 -2.53 -34.34
N VAL A 7 -6.45 -3.50 -35.06
CA VAL A 7 -5.42 -4.40 -34.53
C VAL A 7 -4.12 -3.64 -34.28
N THR A 8 -3.74 -2.72 -35.16
CA THR A 8 -2.53 -1.89 -34.99
C THR A 8 -2.65 -0.93 -33.80
N LEU A 9 -3.82 -0.32 -33.56
CA LEU A 9 -4.04 0.55 -32.41
C LEU A 9 -4.03 -0.23 -31.08
N ALA A 10 -4.62 -1.43 -31.05
CA ALA A 10 -4.59 -2.29 -29.87
C ALA A 10 -3.18 -2.78 -29.52
N LEU A 11 -2.36 -3.10 -30.53
CA LEU A 11 -0.94 -3.45 -30.36
C LEU A 11 -0.10 -2.26 -29.88
N LEU A 12 -0.38 -1.04 -30.36
CA LEU A 12 0.31 0.17 -29.91
C LEU A 12 -0.02 0.55 -28.47
N VAL A 13 -1.28 0.38 -28.04
CA VAL A 13 -1.69 0.61 -26.64
C VAL A 13 -1.10 -0.47 -25.72
N ALA A 14 -1.04 -1.73 -26.17
CA ALA A 14 -0.40 -2.81 -25.41
C ALA A 14 1.12 -2.62 -25.27
N LEU A 15 1.79 -1.99 -26.25
CA LEU A 15 3.23 -1.74 -26.23
C LEU A 15 3.63 -0.50 -25.41
N MET A 16 2.69 0.42 -25.13
CA MET A 16 2.91 1.60 -24.27
C MET A 16 2.82 1.27 -22.77
N VAL A 17 2.40 0.05 -22.40
CA VAL A 17 2.49 -0.45 -21.03
C VAL A 17 3.84 -1.14 -20.87
N VAL A 18 4.92 -0.36 -20.98
CA VAL A 18 6.22 -0.80 -20.48
C VAL A 18 6.15 -0.63 -18.96
N PRO A 19 6.12 -1.71 -18.16
CA PRO A 19 6.19 -1.55 -16.72
C PRO A 19 7.52 -0.86 -16.42
N ALA A 20 7.45 0.31 -15.79
CA ALA A 20 8.64 0.88 -15.17
C ALA A 20 9.20 -0.19 -14.23
N ALA A 21 10.49 -0.51 -14.34
CA ALA A 21 11.12 -1.42 -13.40
C ALA A 21 10.85 -0.89 -11.98
N PRO A 22 10.36 -1.72 -11.05
CA PRO A 22 10.11 -1.26 -9.69
C PRO A 22 11.40 -0.65 -9.15
N ALA A 23 11.31 0.60 -8.69
CA ALA A 23 12.39 1.16 -7.88
C ALA A 23 12.61 0.21 -6.70
N LYS A 24 13.88 -0.08 -6.36
CA LYS A 24 14.24 -0.92 -5.20
C LYS A 24 13.92 -0.20 -3.88
N ALA A 25 12.65 0.10 -3.64
CA ALA A 25 12.10 0.48 -2.35
C ALA A 25 11.52 -0.79 -1.74
N ASP A 26 11.82 -1.07 -0.46
CA ASP A 26 11.07 -2.02 0.34
C ASP A 26 9.69 -1.38 0.61
N PRO A 27 8.60 -1.80 -0.05
CA PRO A 27 7.31 -1.16 0.11
C PRO A 27 6.53 -1.85 1.24
N ALA A 28 5.65 -1.11 1.90
CA ALA A 28 4.72 -1.72 2.86
C ALA A 28 3.85 -2.80 2.19
N GLU A 29 3.94 -4.03 2.69
CA GLU A 29 3.14 -5.16 2.19
C GLU A 29 1.77 -5.27 2.87
N PRO A 30 0.77 -5.93 2.24
CA PRO A 30 -0.47 -6.25 2.91
C PRO A 30 -0.23 -7.08 4.17
N THR A 31 -0.87 -6.68 5.26
CA THR A 31 -0.66 -7.26 6.59
C THR A 31 -1.96 -7.35 7.38
N ASN A 32 -2.04 -8.29 8.30
CA ASN A 32 -3.09 -8.39 9.32
C ASN A 32 -2.75 -7.56 10.57
N TYR A 33 -1.67 -6.79 10.57
CA TYR A 33 -1.32 -5.92 11.68
C TYR A 33 -1.70 -4.47 11.40
N GLU A 34 -2.36 -3.84 12.36
CA GLU A 34 -2.64 -2.42 12.40
C GLU A 34 -1.97 -1.83 13.63
N SER A 35 -1.00 -0.94 13.40
CA SER A 35 -0.33 -0.18 14.44
C SER A 35 -0.80 1.26 14.42
N MET A 36 -1.05 1.85 15.58
CA MET A 36 -1.58 3.21 15.70
C MET A 36 -0.89 3.96 16.82
N VAL A 37 -0.57 5.24 16.57
CA VAL A 37 -0.18 6.19 17.62
C VAL A 37 -1.43 6.50 18.44
N ALA A 38 -1.37 6.25 19.74
CA ALA A 38 -2.44 6.54 20.69
C ALA A 38 -2.28 7.94 21.30
N ASP A 39 -1.07 8.29 21.75
CA ASP A 39 -0.81 9.61 22.36
C ASP A 39 0.65 10.06 22.24
N VAL A 40 0.89 11.34 22.49
CA VAL A 40 2.22 11.94 22.65
C VAL A 40 2.22 12.77 23.93
N GLU A 41 3.00 12.35 24.92
CA GLU A 41 3.03 12.98 26.25
C GLU A 41 4.41 13.55 26.61
N PRO A 42 4.52 14.81 27.05
CA PRO A 42 3.45 15.81 27.08
C PRO A 42 3.01 16.20 25.67
N ARG A 43 1.79 16.72 25.53
CA ARG A 43 1.28 17.17 24.22
C ARG A 43 2.21 18.18 23.57
N THR A 44 2.50 17.95 22.30
CA THR A 44 3.34 18.80 21.47
C THR A 44 2.48 19.46 20.40
N ASP A 45 2.68 20.77 20.20
CA ASP A 45 2.09 21.48 19.08
C ASP A 45 3.07 21.45 17.90
N GLY A 46 2.57 21.39 16.67
CA GLY A 46 3.39 21.49 15.47
C GLY A 46 4.21 20.26 15.10
N VAL A 47 4.18 19.20 15.91
CA VAL A 47 4.79 17.89 15.63
C VAL A 47 3.71 16.82 15.63
N SER A 48 3.74 15.91 14.65
CA SER A 48 2.78 14.81 14.54
C SER A 48 3.49 13.50 14.23
N PHE A 49 3.05 12.44 14.92
CA PHE A 49 3.47 11.06 14.66
C PHE A 49 2.28 10.25 14.15
N ARG A 50 2.54 9.38 13.18
CA ARG A 50 1.55 8.43 12.65
C ARG A 50 2.22 7.15 12.20
N VAL A 51 1.50 6.04 12.21
CA VAL A 51 1.89 4.84 11.49
C VAL A 51 1.30 4.85 10.09
N ALA A 52 2.08 4.43 9.10
CA ALA A 52 1.65 4.24 7.73
C ALA A 52 1.94 2.81 7.27
N GLY A 53 1.15 2.29 6.32
CA GLY A 53 1.34 0.93 5.81
C GLY A 53 0.85 -0.18 6.75
N GLY A 54 -0.20 0.08 7.55
CA GLY A 54 -0.68 -0.86 8.56
C GLY A 54 0.19 -0.81 9.81
N ASP A 55 1.38 -1.40 9.73
CA ASP A 55 2.41 -1.40 10.78
C ASP A 55 3.83 -1.09 10.25
N ALA A 56 3.95 -0.84 8.95
CA ALA A 56 5.24 -0.87 8.27
C ALA A 56 6.18 0.29 8.63
N TYR A 57 5.64 1.50 8.78
CA TYR A 57 6.45 2.70 9.01
C TYR A 57 5.89 3.57 10.12
N LEU A 58 6.75 3.96 11.06
CA LEU A 58 6.51 5.12 11.90
C LEU A 58 6.90 6.37 11.12
N THR A 59 6.05 7.38 11.14
CA THR A 59 6.24 8.64 10.44
C THR A 59 6.22 9.79 11.43
N VAL A 60 7.11 10.75 11.22
CA VAL A 60 7.16 12.01 11.96
C VAL A 60 7.08 13.17 10.98
N SER A 61 6.38 14.22 11.38
CA SER A 61 6.32 15.50 10.68
C SER A 61 6.43 16.62 11.70
N ALA A 62 7.36 17.54 11.47
CA ALA A 62 7.48 18.79 12.22
C ALA A 62 7.19 19.98 11.31
N HIS A 63 6.44 20.97 11.81
CA HIS A 63 6.31 22.25 11.13
C HIS A 63 7.61 23.07 11.25
N PRO A 64 7.87 24.02 10.32
CA PRO A 64 9.01 24.91 10.44
C PRO A 64 9.04 25.62 11.80
N GLY A 65 10.22 25.71 12.41
CA GLY A 65 10.44 26.28 13.73
C GLY A 65 10.39 25.27 14.89
N HIS A 66 10.02 24.01 14.63
CA HIS A 66 10.03 22.93 15.64
C HIS A 66 11.18 21.96 15.42
N GLU A 67 11.77 21.50 16.52
CA GLU A 67 12.83 20.50 16.53
C GLU A 67 12.32 19.18 17.11
N VAL A 68 12.74 18.07 16.51
CA VAL A 68 12.43 16.72 17.00
C VAL A 68 13.69 15.89 17.01
N GLU A 69 13.99 15.23 18.12
CA GLU A 69 15.00 14.18 18.20
C GLU A 69 14.34 12.86 18.59
N VAL A 70 14.53 11.83 17.77
CA VAL A 70 14.07 10.46 18.07
C VAL A 70 15.24 9.69 18.66
N ARG A 71 15.00 9.08 19.83
CA ARG A 71 15.97 8.21 20.50
C ARG A 71 15.92 6.80 19.91
N GLY A 72 17.11 6.25 19.68
CA GLY A 72 17.28 4.86 19.26
C GLY A 72 16.93 3.85 20.35
N TYR A 73 17.04 2.58 20.03
CA TYR A 73 16.68 1.46 20.90
C TYR A 73 17.55 1.34 22.16
N PHE A 74 18.75 1.91 22.12
CA PHE A 74 19.72 1.93 23.21
C PHE A 74 19.90 3.35 23.76
N ASP A 75 18.91 4.22 23.59
CA ASP A 75 18.93 5.64 23.98
C ASP A 75 19.98 6.47 23.23
N GLU A 76 20.47 5.99 22.09
CA GLU A 76 21.44 6.69 21.26
C GLU A 76 20.77 7.77 20.38
N PRO A 77 21.52 8.80 19.94
CA PRO A 77 21.04 9.72 18.91
C PRO A 77 20.76 8.95 17.60
N TYR A 78 19.55 9.09 17.07
CA TYR A 78 19.15 8.37 15.86
C TYR A 78 18.65 9.29 14.73
N VAL A 79 17.53 9.98 14.92
CA VAL A 79 16.97 10.90 13.91
C VAL A 79 16.78 12.27 14.54
N ARG A 80 17.11 13.33 13.80
CA ARG A 80 16.76 14.70 14.18
C ARG A 80 16.07 15.43 13.02
N ILE A 81 15.01 16.14 13.34
CA ILE A 81 14.42 17.16 12.49
C ILE A 81 14.81 18.51 13.10
N GLU A 82 15.52 19.31 12.32
CA GLU A 82 15.96 20.64 12.71
C GLU A 82 14.86 21.68 12.44
N ALA A 83 14.93 22.83 13.12
CA ALA A 83 13.91 23.88 13.02
C ALA A 83 13.74 24.45 11.60
N ASP A 84 14.77 24.34 10.75
CA ASP A 84 14.74 24.74 9.34
C ASP A 84 14.07 23.70 8.42
N GLY A 85 13.69 22.53 8.95
CA GLY A 85 13.07 21.43 8.23
C GLY A 85 14.04 20.37 7.73
N ARG A 86 15.36 20.49 7.95
CA ARG A 86 16.31 19.44 7.63
C ARG A 86 16.08 18.21 8.51
N VAL A 87 16.07 17.06 7.86
CA VAL A 87 16.01 15.74 8.47
C VAL A 87 17.40 15.16 8.38
N VAL A 88 18.05 14.98 9.53
CA VAL A 88 19.35 14.34 9.64
C VAL A 88 19.22 13.02 10.38
N VAL A 89 19.91 12.00 9.89
CA VAL A 89 19.91 10.65 10.47
C VAL A 89 21.34 10.26 10.79
N ASN A 90 21.53 9.71 11.99
CA ASN A 90 22.82 9.19 12.42
C ASN A 90 23.02 7.81 11.78
N VAL A 91 23.81 7.74 10.70
CA VAL A 91 24.02 6.49 9.97
C VAL A 91 24.90 5.49 10.72
N ALA A 92 25.70 5.96 11.68
CA ALA A 92 26.48 5.12 12.61
C ALA A 92 25.63 4.50 13.72
N SER A 93 24.41 4.99 13.94
CA SER A 93 23.49 4.48 14.97
C SER A 93 23.18 2.98 14.77
N PRO A 94 23.20 2.18 15.86
CA PRO A 94 22.69 0.81 15.82
C PRO A 94 21.24 0.75 15.34
N SER A 95 20.38 1.67 15.80
CA SER A 95 18.99 1.77 15.33
C SER A 95 18.88 2.01 13.83
N HIS A 96 19.76 2.84 13.24
CA HIS A 96 19.78 3.05 11.80
C HIS A 96 20.01 1.76 11.02
N ARG A 97 20.96 0.92 11.47
CA ARG A 97 21.29 -0.35 10.82
C ARG A 97 20.20 -1.40 11.01
N ILE A 98 19.66 -1.50 12.22
CA ILE A 98 18.55 -2.41 12.56
C ILE A 98 17.32 -2.10 11.69
N ASN A 99 17.04 -0.82 11.47
CA ASN A 99 15.86 -0.35 10.74
C ASN A 99 15.97 -0.43 9.21
N GLN A 100 17.10 -0.90 8.67
CA GLN A 100 17.26 -1.10 7.21
C GLN A 100 16.41 -2.25 6.67
N SER A 101 15.90 -3.13 7.54
CA SER A 101 14.98 -4.18 7.15
C SER A 101 13.90 -4.39 8.20
N ARG A 102 12.72 -4.84 7.75
CA ARG A 102 11.59 -5.14 8.63
C ARG A 102 11.95 -6.12 9.75
N PHE A 103 12.72 -7.17 9.45
CA PHE A 103 13.11 -8.19 10.45
C PHE A 103 14.60 -8.11 10.83
N GLY A 104 15.18 -6.91 10.76
CA GLY A 104 16.61 -6.69 11.00
C GLY A 104 17.10 -7.30 12.30
N GLN A 105 18.32 -7.84 12.27
CA GLN A 105 18.97 -8.44 13.44
C GLN A 105 19.99 -7.48 14.04
N VAL A 106 20.15 -7.57 15.36
CA VAL A 106 21.16 -6.83 16.11
C VAL A 106 22.46 -7.63 16.11
N GLY A 107 23.56 -7.07 15.60
CA GLY A 107 24.89 -7.55 15.96
C GLY A 107 25.19 -7.20 17.43
N GLU A 108 25.66 -8.15 18.22
CA GLU A 108 25.85 -7.95 19.68
C GLU A 108 26.82 -6.81 20.01
N ASP A 109 27.81 -6.57 19.15
CA ASP A 109 28.90 -5.61 19.38
C ASP A 109 28.49 -4.13 19.27
N ASP A 110 27.28 -3.82 18.81
CA ASP A 110 26.89 -2.46 18.43
C ASP A 110 26.06 -1.70 19.47
N ARG A 111 25.55 -2.38 20.51
CA ARG A 111 24.52 -1.81 21.41
C ARG A 111 24.99 -0.60 22.22
N ASP A 112 26.29 -0.49 22.45
CA ASP A 112 26.88 0.58 23.26
C ASP A 112 27.43 1.74 22.43
N SER A 113 27.36 1.68 21.09
CA SER A 113 27.86 2.75 20.24
C SER A 113 27.10 4.06 20.47
N ARG A 114 27.86 5.14 20.65
CA ARG A 114 27.37 6.53 20.73
C ARG A 114 27.98 7.39 19.62
N GLU A 115 28.53 6.76 18.60
CA GLU A 115 29.10 7.47 17.46
C GLU A 115 28.00 8.24 16.72
N GLU A 116 28.34 9.45 16.30
CA GLU A 116 27.44 10.33 15.57
C GLU A 116 28.04 10.62 14.20
N ASP A 117 27.40 10.08 13.16
CA ASP A 117 27.69 10.38 11.75
C ASP A 117 26.38 10.80 11.07
N TRP A 118 26.17 12.11 10.92
CA TRP A 118 24.88 12.67 10.51
C TRP A 118 24.81 12.89 9.01
N GLU A 119 23.84 12.25 8.36
CA GLU A 119 23.52 12.48 6.95
C GLU A 119 22.16 13.18 6.80
N VAL A 120 22.09 14.16 5.89
CA VAL A 120 20.84 14.83 5.53
C VAL A 120 20.05 13.94 4.56
N LEU A 121 18.84 13.54 4.94
CA LEU A 121 17.95 12.71 4.11
C LEU A 121 16.78 13.47 3.49
N ALA A 122 16.38 14.60 4.08
CA ALA A 122 15.31 15.44 3.56
C ALA A 122 15.39 16.87 4.11
N GLU A 123 14.66 17.79 3.49
CA GLU A 123 14.59 19.22 3.88
C GLU A 123 13.14 19.71 4.08
N ASN A 124 12.21 18.78 4.31
CA ASN A 124 10.77 19.07 4.38
C ASN A 124 10.14 18.77 5.76
N GLY A 125 10.96 18.51 6.77
CA GLY A 125 10.56 18.20 8.14
C GLY A 125 9.81 16.87 8.29
N ARG A 126 9.97 15.93 7.35
CA ARG A 126 9.23 14.66 7.34
C ARG A 126 10.17 13.48 7.19
N TYR A 127 9.98 12.48 8.05
CA TYR A 127 10.73 11.24 8.01
C TYR A 127 9.84 10.03 8.25
N ALA A 128 10.18 8.89 7.62
CA ALA A 128 9.49 7.62 7.77
C ALA A 128 10.53 6.50 7.79
N TRP A 129 10.41 5.56 8.75
CA TRP A 129 11.33 4.45 8.93
C TRP A 129 10.61 3.22 9.50
N HIS A 130 11.24 2.05 9.35
CA HIS A 130 10.80 0.83 10.03
C HIS A 130 11.20 0.91 11.50
N ASP A 131 10.23 1.12 12.40
CA ASP A 131 10.48 1.10 13.83
C ASP A 131 10.07 -0.26 14.41
N HIS A 132 11.05 -1.05 14.85
CA HIS A 132 10.83 -2.40 15.37
C HIS A 132 10.06 -2.42 16.69
N ARG A 133 9.87 -1.27 17.34
CA ARG A 133 8.97 -1.14 18.50
C ARG A 133 7.51 -1.14 18.08
N THR A 134 7.18 -0.75 16.84
CA THR A 134 5.80 -0.50 16.43
C THR A 134 5.16 -1.66 15.65
N HIS A 135 5.88 -2.77 15.42
CA HIS A 135 5.36 -3.91 14.65
C HIS A 135 5.84 -5.26 15.18
N TRP A 136 5.20 -6.32 14.71
CA TRP A 136 5.58 -7.69 15.08
C TRP A 136 6.84 -8.13 14.33
N MET A 137 7.82 -8.67 15.08
CA MET A 137 9.18 -8.96 14.61
C MET A 137 9.38 -10.39 14.08
N SER A 138 8.29 -11.10 13.77
CA SER A 138 8.35 -12.43 13.16
C SER A 138 7.40 -12.52 11.96
N GLU A 139 7.75 -13.36 11.00
CA GLU A 139 6.88 -13.73 9.88
C GLU A 139 5.70 -14.60 10.35
N ASP A 140 5.90 -15.37 11.42
CA ASP A 140 4.84 -16.17 12.02
C ASP A 140 3.87 -15.31 12.82
N ARG A 141 2.58 -15.66 12.80
CA ARG A 141 1.57 -14.99 13.64
C ARG A 141 1.90 -15.15 15.15
N PRO A 142 1.68 -14.11 15.99
CA PRO A 142 1.71 -14.26 17.43
C PRO A 142 0.87 -15.45 17.89
N PRO A 143 1.43 -16.38 18.68
CA PRO A 143 0.73 -17.60 19.08
C PRO A 143 -0.45 -17.32 20.02
N THR A 144 -0.49 -16.15 20.64
CA THR A 144 -1.51 -15.73 21.60
C THR A 144 -2.76 -15.13 20.97
N VAL A 145 -2.73 -14.83 19.67
CA VAL A 145 -3.82 -14.14 18.97
C VAL A 145 -4.76 -15.13 18.27
N ASP A 146 -6.07 -14.94 18.44
CA ASP A 146 -7.09 -15.60 17.62
C ASP A 146 -7.15 -14.94 16.23
N PRO A 147 -6.90 -15.66 15.12
CA PRO A 147 -6.89 -15.07 13.79
C PRO A 147 -8.24 -14.55 13.32
N SER A 148 -9.34 -15.03 13.91
CA SER A 148 -10.71 -14.69 13.53
C SER A 148 -11.26 -13.46 14.27
N GLU A 149 -10.57 -12.99 15.31
CA GLU A 149 -10.97 -11.87 16.12
C GLU A 149 -9.97 -10.70 16.04
N ARG A 150 -10.48 -9.47 16.19
CA ARG A 150 -9.60 -8.30 16.29
C ARG A 150 -9.07 -8.23 17.71
N GLU A 151 -7.76 -8.36 17.88
CA GLU A 151 -7.14 -8.46 19.21
C GLU A 151 -5.87 -7.62 19.31
N GLN A 152 -5.65 -6.98 20.46
CA GLN A 152 -4.40 -6.27 20.73
C GLN A 152 -3.24 -7.28 20.85
N VAL A 153 -2.14 -7.02 20.15
CA VAL A 153 -0.91 -7.81 20.26
C VAL A 153 -0.05 -7.30 21.41
N PHE A 154 0.30 -6.00 21.39
CA PHE A 154 1.04 -5.33 22.47
C PHE A 154 0.97 -3.79 22.37
N PRO A 155 1.13 -3.06 23.49
CA PRO A 155 1.40 -1.63 23.48
C PRO A 155 2.89 -1.33 23.22
N TRP A 156 3.20 -0.17 22.65
CA TRP A 156 4.57 0.26 22.35
C TRP A 156 4.82 1.73 22.68
N GLN A 157 6.09 2.10 22.81
CA GLN A 157 6.52 3.46 23.14
C GLN A 157 7.79 3.84 22.38
N VAL A 158 7.88 5.09 21.94
CA VAL A 158 9.06 5.69 21.29
C VAL A 158 9.44 6.99 22.02
N PRO A 159 10.57 7.02 22.75
CA PRO A 159 11.07 8.24 23.37
C PRO A 159 11.56 9.25 22.33
N VAL A 160 11.14 10.49 22.51
CA VAL A 160 11.51 11.62 21.65
C VAL A 160 11.82 12.85 22.50
N VAL A 161 12.51 13.82 21.91
CA VAL A 161 12.68 15.17 22.47
C VAL A 161 12.09 16.14 21.46
N VAL A 162 11.15 16.98 21.89
CA VAL A 162 10.51 17.98 21.05
C VAL A 162 10.77 19.37 21.64
N ASP A 163 11.39 20.25 20.86
CA ASP A 163 11.79 21.60 21.27
C ASP A 163 12.56 21.59 22.62
N GLY A 164 13.49 20.64 22.76
CA GLY A 164 14.30 20.46 23.97
C GLY A 164 13.57 19.82 25.17
N ARG A 165 12.30 19.40 25.03
CA ARG A 165 11.53 18.74 26.09
C ARG A 165 11.33 17.26 25.80
N SER A 166 11.64 16.40 26.77
CA SER A 166 11.37 14.97 26.66
C SER A 166 9.88 14.70 26.50
N ALA A 167 9.53 13.83 25.55
CA ALA A 167 8.20 13.32 25.34
C ALA A 167 8.25 11.83 24.95
N VAL A 168 7.10 11.15 25.06
CA VAL A 168 6.95 9.75 24.70
C VAL A 168 5.77 9.63 23.74
N VAL A 169 6.03 9.05 22.57
CA VAL A 169 4.98 8.62 21.65
C VAL A 169 4.55 7.23 22.08
N SER A 170 3.28 7.05 22.42
CA SER A 170 2.72 5.75 22.78
C SER A 170 1.72 5.28 21.74
N GLY A 171 1.57 3.98 21.62
CA GLY A 171 0.64 3.38 20.68
C GLY A 171 0.41 1.90 20.95
N GLU A 172 -0.32 1.27 20.04
CA GLU A 172 -0.66 -0.15 20.12
C GLU A 172 -0.57 -0.83 18.77
N LEU A 173 -0.19 -2.11 18.79
CA LEU A 173 -0.27 -3.02 17.67
C LEU A 173 -1.48 -3.94 17.87
N THR A 174 -2.33 -4.03 16.85
CA THR A 174 -3.56 -4.83 16.84
C THR A 174 -3.56 -5.79 15.66
N TRP A 175 -3.98 -7.02 15.89
CA TRP A 175 -4.30 -7.98 14.84
C TRP A 175 -5.69 -7.70 14.26
N VAL A 176 -5.80 -7.75 12.94
CA VAL A 176 -7.02 -7.52 12.17
C VAL A 176 -7.29 -8.77 11.32
N PRO A 177 -8.42 -9.47 11.57
CA PRO A 177 -8.81 -10.63 10.79
C PRO A 177 -8.94 -10.35 9.31
N ASP A 178 -8.80 -11.39 8.52
CA ASP A 178 -9.12 -11.33 7.10
C ASP A 178 -10.59 -10.95 6.88
N PRO A 179 -10.89 -10.17 5.83
CA PRO A 179 -12.25 -9.90 5.42
C PRO A 179 -13.01 -11.21 5.16
N SER A 180 -14.28 -11.28 5.56
CA SER A 180 -15.11 -12.43 5.23
C SER A 180 -15.18 -12.62 3.70
N PRO A 181 -15.03 -13.87 3.18
CA PRO A 181 -15.20 -14.14 1.76
C PRO A 181 -16.68 -14.09 1.32
N LEU A 182 -17.63 -14.10 2.28
CA LEU A 182 -19.06 -14.24 1.99
C LEU A 182 -19.63 -13.11 1.10
N PRO A 183 -19.36 -11.81 1.34
CA PRO A 183 -19.83 -10.76 0.45
C PRO A 183 -19.33 -10.93 -0.98
N GLY A 184 -18.05 -11.30 -1.15
CA GLY A 184 -17.47 -11.59 -2.47
C GLY A 184 -18.15 -12.77 -3.17
N LEU A 185 -18.40 -13.86 -2.44
CA LEU A 185 -19.13 -15.02 -2.94
C LEU A 185 -20.58 -14.68 -3.33
N ILE A 186 -21.29 -13.90 -2.51
CA ILE A 186 -22.67 -13.48 -2.80
C ILE A 186 -22.73 -12.66 -4.08
N VAL A 187 -21.83 -11.69 -4.24
CA VAL A 187 -21.76 -10.89 -5.48
C VAL A 187 -21.44 -11.78 -6.68
N GLY A 188 -20.49 -12.72 -6.53
CA GLY A 188 -20.16 -13.71 -7.56
C GLY A 188 -21.35 -14.59 -7.94
N LEU A 189 -22.14 -15.06 -6.98
CA LEU A 189 -23.33 -15.88 -7.24
C LEU A 189 -24.45 -15.07 -7.91
N VAL A 190 -24.71 -13.85 -7.45
CA VAL A 190 -25.68 -12.92 -8.06
C VAL A 190 -25.28 -12.60 -9.51
N ALA A 191 -23.98 -12.47 -9.78
CA ALA A 191 -23.44 -12.28 -11.11
C ALA A 191 -23.74 -13.44 -12.07
N LEU A 192 -23.95 -14.66 -11.58
CA LEU A 192 -24.23 -15.83 -12.41
C LEU A 192 -25.72 -15.95 -12.82
N LEU A 193 -26.64 -15.24 -12.14
CA LEU A 193 -28.08 -15.33 -12.41
C LEU A 193 -28.47 -15.02 -13.87
N PRO A 194 -27.87 -14.04 -14.58
CA PRO A 194 -28.14 -13.78 -15.99
C PRO A 194 -27.77 -14.95 -16.92
N LEU A 195 -26.79 -15.79 -16.57
CA LEU A 195 -26.40 -16.96 -17.38
C LEU A 195 -27.52 -17.99 -17.45
N LEU A 196 -28.26 -18.16 -16.35
CA LEU A 196 -29.40 -19.07 -16.28
C LEU A 196 -30.52 -18.63 -17.24
N SER A 197 -30.70 -17.32 -17.43
CA SER A 197 -31.68 -16.77 -18.38
C SER A 197 -31.22 -16.85 -19.85
N ALA A 198 -29.91 -16.83 -20.11
CA ALA A 198 -29.33 -16.89 -21.45
C ALA A 198 -29.39 -18.29 -22.08
N GLY A 199 -29.30 -19.36 -21.27
CA GLY A 199 -29.38 -20.74 -21.74
C GLY A 199 -30.74 -21.13 -22.35
N THR A 200 -31.78 -20.30 -22.15
CA THR A 200 -33.15 -20.56 -22.65
C THR A 200 -33.48 -19.84 -23.96
N ARG A 201 -32.58 -18.99 -24.49
CA ARG A 201 -32.81 -18.20 -25.71
C ARG A 201 -31.69 -18.41 -26.73
N ARG A 202 -32.04 -18.59 -28.02
CA ARG A 202 -31.07 -18.76 -29.13
C ARG A 202 -30.08 -17.59 -29.28
N ASP A 203 -30.39 -16.43 -28.70
CA ASP A 203 -29.58 -15.20 -28.73
C ASP A 203 -28.86 -14.91 -27.38
N GLY A 204 -28.43 -15.93 -26.63
CA GLY A 204 -27.87 -15.83 -25.26
C GLY A 204 -26.59 -14.99 -25.04
N GLY A 205 -26.10 -14.27 -26.05
CA GLY A 205 -24.90 -13.43 -25.97
C GLY A 205 -24.93 -12.36 -24.86
N PRO A 206 -26.01 -11.57 -24.67
CA PRO A 206 -26.05 -10.49 -23.69
C PRO A 206 -25.96 -10.95 -22.22
N GLY A 207 -26.49 -12.13 -21.89
CA GLY A 207 -26.48 -12.65 -20.51
C GLY A 207 -25.09 -13.11 -20.07
N LEU A 208 -24.29 -13.66 -20.98
CA LEU A 208 -22.89 -14.01 -20.71
C LEU A 208 -22.03 -12.77 -20.44
N VAL A 209 -22.31 -11.69 -21.14
CA VAL A 209 -21.61 -10.40 -20.99
C VAL A 209 -21.96 -9.73 -19.67
N LEU A 210 -23.24 -9.72 -19.30
CA LEU A 210 -23.67 -9.17 -18.01
C LEU A 210 -23.08 -9.97 -16.84
N ALA A 211 -23.04 -11.30 -16.96
CA ALA A 211 -22.50 -12.15 -15.91
C ALA A 211 -20.98 -12.00 -15.72
N THR A 212 -20.24 -11.90 -16.82
CA THR A 212 -18.79 -11.63 -16.77
C THR A 212 -18.50 -10.23 -16.21
N ALA A 213 -19.31 -9.22 -16.55
CA ALA A 213 -19.18 -7.87 -15.98
C ALA A 213 -19.42 -7.86 -14.47
N LEU A 214 -20.46 -8.53 -14.00
CA LEU A 214 -20.82 -8.59 -12.59
C LEU A 214 -19.80 -9.42 -11.79
N ALA A 215 -19.28 -10.52 -12.35
CA ALA A 215 -18.24 -11.32 -11.71
C ALA A 215 -16.92 -10.54 -11.59
N ALA A 216 -16.51 -9.85 -12.67
CA ALA A 216 -15.32 -9.00 -12.65
C ALA A 216 -15.46 -7.83 -11.66
N THR A 217 -16.65 -7.20 -11.60
CA THR A 217 -16.97 -6.14 -10.63
C THR A 217 -16.95 -6.68 -9.19
N GLY A 218 -17.50 -7.86 -8.95
CA GLY A 218 -17.50 -8.50 -7.64
C GLY A 218 -16.11 -8.87 -7.15
N SER A 219 -15.29 -9.48 -8.01
CA SER A 219 -13.89 -9.78 -7.70
C SER A 219 -13.07 -8.51 -7.47
N ALA A 220 -13.26 -7.47 -8.28
CA ALA A 220 -12.61 -6.17 -8.10
C ALA A 220 -12.98 -5.54 -6.74
N THR A 221 -14.26 -5.57 -6.38
CA THR A 221 -14.76 -4.98 -5.14
C THR A 221 -14.29 -5.78 -3.92
N TYR A 222 -14.26 -7.11 -4.00
CA TYR A 222 -13.72 -7.98 -2.94
C TYR A 222 -12.23 -7.71 -2.70
N LEU A 223 -11.44 -7.60 -3.76
CA LEU A 223 -10.02 -7.27 -3.66
C LEU A 223 -9.81 -5.86 -3.09
N ALA A 224 -10.67 -4.90 -3.45
CA ALA A 224 -10.62 -3.53 -2.95
C ALA A 224 -10.99 -3.41 -1.46
N LEU A 225 -11.97 -4.18 -1.01
CA LEU A 225 -12.43 -4.18 0.39
C LEU A 225 -11.54 -5.01 1.31
N GLY A 226 -10.87 -6.01 0.75
CA GLY A 226 -10.06 -6.96 1.51
C GLY A 226 -8.58 -6.64 1.61
N THR A 227 -8.15 -5.51 1.05
CA THR A 227 -6.75 -5.09 1.11
C THR A 227 -6.64 -3.82 1.93
N PRO A 228 -5.82 -3.79 3.00
CA PRO A 228 -5.36 -2.52 3.52
C PRO A 228 -4.64 -1.79 2.36
N PRO A 229 -4.75 -0.45 2.28
CA PRO A 229 -4.45 0.33 1.08
C PRO A 229 -3.00 0.33 0.57
N VAL A 230 -2.10 -0.52 1.06
CA VAL A 230 -0.66 -0.36 0.84
C VAL A 230 -0.02 -1.63 0.25
N GLY A 231 0.63 -1.41 -0.89
CA GLY A 231 1.69 -2.21 -1.51
C GLY A 231 1.38 -3.60 -2.06
N ARG A 232 0.25 -3.77 -2.77
CA ARG A 232 0.23 -4.84 -3.79
C ARG A 232 0.93 -4.38 -5.07
N ASP A 233 1.86 -5.20 -5.53
CA ASP A 233 2.24 -5.29 -6.94
C ASP A 233 0.99 -5.60 -7.76
N LEU A 234 0.38 -4.53 -8.24
CA LEU A 234 -0.80 -4.50 -9.11
C LEU A 234 -0.43 -4.95 -10.53
N LEU A 235 0.25 -6.08 -10.70
CA LEU A 235 0.47 -6.67 -12.02
C LEU A 235 -0.76 -7.46 -12.49
N ILE A 236 -1.56 -8.01 -11.57
CA ILE A 236 -2.72 -8.85 -11.90
C ILE A 236 -3.91 -8.00 -12.39
N VAL A 237 -4.10 -6.82 -11.84
CA VAL A 237 -5.25 -5.94 -12.11
C VAL A 237 -5.24 -5.27 -13.50
N PRO A 238 -4.13 -4.66 -13.98
CA PRO A 238 -4.04 -4.14 -15.34
C PRO A 238 -4.07 -5.28 -16.37
N VAL A 239 -3.54 -6.47 -16.05
CA VAL A 239 -3.64 -7.66 -16.92
C VAL A 239 -5.10 -8.08 -17.07
N LEU A 240 -5.90 -8.13 -16.00
CA LEU A 240 -7.32 -8.43 -16.09
C LEU A 240 -8.10 -7.35 -16.86
N GLY A 241 -7.73 -6.07 -16.71
CA GLY A 241 -8.29 -4.97 -17.50
C GLY A 241 -7.96 -5.09 -19.00
N ILE A 242 -6.71 -5.38 -19.34
CA ILE A 242 -6.24 -5.58 -20.71
C ILE A 242 -6.91 -6.80 -21.34
N VAL A 243 -6.97 -7.92 -20.62
CA VAL A 243 -7.66 -9.14 -21.07
C VAL A 243 -9.14 -8.84 -21.35
N SER A 244 -9.82 -8.09 -20.47
CA SER A 244 -11.21 -7.69 -20.67
C SER A 244 -11.41 -6.80 -21.90
N VAL A 245 -10.50 -5.85 -22.14
CA VAL A 245 -10.52 -5.00 -23.35
C VAL A 245 -10.28 -5.83 -24.61
N VAL A 246 -9.30 -6.75 -24.58
CA VAL A 246 -8.98 -7.65 -25.71
C VAL A 246 -10.17 -8.54 -26.04
N PHE A 247 -10.81 -9.16 -25.04
CA PHE A 247 -12.01 -9.97 -25.25
C PHE A 247 -13.19 -9.13 -25.78
N GLY A 248 -13.35 -7.89 -25.32
CA GLY A 248 -14.33 -6.94 -25.84
C GLY A 248 -14.10 -6.63 -27.33
N VAL A 249 -12.85 -6.36 -27.72
CA VAL A 249 -12.45 -6.07 -29.11
C VAL A 249 -12.63 -7.29 -30.02
N VAL A 250 -12.22 -8.48 -29.58
CA VAL A 250 -12.38 -9.74 -30.34
C VAL A 250 -13.87 -10.02 -30.62
N ALA A 251 -14.74 -9.78 -29.64
CA ALA A 251 -16.17 -9.99 -29.82
C ALA A 251 -16.86 -8.90 -30.67
N VAL A 252 -16.36 -7.64 -30.65
CA VAL A 252 -16.77 -6.57 -31.60
C VAL A 252 -16.49 -7.00 -33.04
N VAL A 253 -15.34 -7.62 -33.26
CA VAL A 253 -14.91 -8.11 -34.58
C VAL A 253 -15.75 -9.30 -35.05
N LEU A 254 -16.17 -10.17 -34.13
CA LEU A 254 -16.81 -11.44 -34.49
C LEU A 254 -18.34 -11.40 -34.59
N ARG A 255 -19.07 -10.49 -33.90
CA ARG A 255 -20.56 -10.52 -33.87
C ARG A 255 -21.28 -9.16 -33.74
N GLY A 256 -21.11 -8.22 -34.67
CA GLY A 256 -22.05 -7.10 -34.93
C GLY A 256 -22.22 -6.00 -33.85
N ARG A 257 -22.66 -4.80 -34.28
CA ARG A 257 -22.69 -3.53 -33.48
C ARG A 257 -23.41 -3.61 -32.13
N ARG A 258 -24.39 -4.51 -31.94
CA ARG A 258 -25.16 -4.61 -30.68
C ARG A 258 -24.41 -5.38 -29.59
N VAL A 259 -23.68 -6.44 -29.94
CA VAL A 259 -22.88 -7.22 -28.98
C VAL A 259 -21.64 -6.44 -28.55
N ALA A 260 -21.05 -5.69 -29.50
CA ALA A 260 -19.95 -4.77 -29.27
C ALA A 260 -20.24 -3.72 -28.18
N LEU A 261 -21.43 -3.11 -28.24
CA LEU A 261 -21.83 -2.07 -27.28
C LEU A 261 -22.02 -2.68 -25.88
N VAL A 262 -22.69 -3.83 -25.78
CA VAL A 262 -22.93 -4.52 -24.50
C VAL A 262 -21.62 -4.95 -23.84
N LEU A 263 -20.63 -5.40 -24.62
CA LEU A 263 -19.30 -5.77 -24.12
C LEU A 263 -18.44 -4.58 -23.72
N ALA A 264 -18.53 -3.46 -24.44
CA ALA A 264 -17.84 -2.23 -24.06
C ALA A 264 -18.39 -1.70 -22.72
N THR A 265 -19.72 -1.72 -22.53
CA THR A 265 -20.33 -1.33 -21.25
C THR A 265 -19.94 -2.29 -20.12
N ALA A 266 -19.92 -3.59 -20.37
CA ALA A 266 -19.47 -4.59 -19.41
C ALA A 266 -18.01 -4.41 -18.99
N ALA A 267 -17.12 -4.17 -19.95
CA ALA A 267 -15.72 -3.88 -19.66
C ALA A 267 -15.56 -2.60 -18.84
N MET A 268 -16.31 -1.55 -19.17
CA MET A 268 -16.28 -0.28 -18.42
C MET A 268 -16.79 -0.44 -16.98
N VAL A 269 -17.88 -1.19 -16.79
CA VAL A 269 -18.43 -1.49 -15.47
C VAL A 269 -17.47 -2.38 -14.66
N ALA A 270 -16.78 -3.32 -15.29
CA ALA A 270 -15.79 -4.16 -14.63
C ALA A 270 -14.51 -3.39 -14.23
N THR A 271 -14.08 -2.40 -15.02
CA THR A 271 -12.84 -1.65 -14.77
C THR A 271 -13.05 -0.43 -13.88
N THR A 272 -14.25 0.14 -13.79
CA THR A 272 -14.50 1.33 -12.96
C THR A 272 -14.28 1.09 -11.46
N PRO A 273 -14.80 0.01 -10.81
CA PRO A 273 -14.56 -0.26 -9.40
C PRO A 273 -13.08 -0.56 -9.12
N VAL A 274 -12.40 -1.22 -10.05
CA VAL A 274 -10.95 -1.44 -10.01
C VAL A 274 -10.21 -0.10 -9.99
N LEU A 275 -10.52 0.80 -10.94
CA LEU A 275 -9.92 2.13 -11.02
C LEU A 275 -10.22 2.96 -9.78
N LEU A 276 -11.44 2.90 -9.26
CA LEU A 276 -11.83 3.59 -8.02
C LEU A 276 -11.12 3.01 -6.79
N ALA A 277 -10.89 1.70 -6.74
CA ALA A 277 -10.09 1.05 -5.70
C ALA A 277 -8.60 1.39 -5.78
N LEU A 278 -8.12 1.77 -6.96
CA LEU A 278 -6.76 2.24 -7.19
C LEU A 278 -6.56 3.73 -6.89
N LEU A 279 -7.63 4.53 -6.85
CA LEU A 279 -7.53 5.97 -6.55
C LEU A 279 -6.85 6.24 -5.20
N PRO A 280 -7.16 5.53 -4.09
CA PRO A 280 -6.43 5.69 -2.84
C PRO A 280 -4.95 5.31 -2.94
N ALA A 281 -4.59 4.29 -3.74
CA ALA A 281 -3.20 3.86 -3.94
C ALA A 281 -2.38 4.88 -4.75
N LEU A 282 -3.02 5.75 -5.54
CA LEU A 282 -2.38 6.89 -6.20
C LEU A 282 -2.13 8.09 -5.25
N VAL A 283 -2.76 8.10 -4.07
CA VAL A 283 -2.78 9.26 -3.15
C VAL A 283 -2.24 8.90 -1.75
N ARG A 284 -2.10 7.61 -1.41
CA ARG A 284 -1.51 7.11 -0.16
C ARG A 284 -0.07 6.63 -0.39
N PRO A 285 0.85 6.87 0.55
CA PRO A 285 2.26 6.84 0.25
C PRO A 285 2.86 5.42 0.17
N ILE A 286 3.80 5.25 -0.77
CA ILE A 286 4.94 4.32 -0.69
C ILE A 286 5.98 5.04 0.18
N LEU A 287 6.43 4.49 1.31
CA LEU A 287 7.37 5.19 2.20
C LEU A 287 8.71 4.47 2.31
N PRO A 288 9.70 4.96 1.59
CA PRO A 288 10.98 5.29 2.21
C PRO A 288 11.35 6.71 1.80
N VAL A 289 11.79 7.54 2.74
CA VAL A 289 12.15 8.92 2.41
C VAL A 289 13.39 8.92 1.51
N GLN A 290 13.11 9.20 0.22
CA GLN A 290 13.97 9.63 -0.89
C GLN A 290 14.90 8.59 -1.54
N SER A 291 14.48 8.07 -2.69
CA SER A 291 15.40 7.53 -3.69
C SER A 291 16.35 8.64 -4.19
N PRO A 292 17.69 8.51 -4.05
CA PRO A 292 18.65 9.49 -4.59
C PRO A 292 18.74 9.46 -6.14
N LEU A 293 18.09 8.50 -6.79
CA LEU A 293 18.32 8.16 -8.20
C LEU A 293 17.54 9.01 -9.23
N LEU A 294 17.27 10.28 -8.92
CA LEU A 294 16.81 11.26 -9.93
C LEU A 294 17.66 12.56 -9.96
N LEU A 295 18.90 12.52 -9.47
CA LEU A 295 19.88 13.60 -9.69
C LEU A 295 20.71 13.43 -10.99
N ALA A 296 20.31 12.54 -11.91
CA ALA A 296 21.01 12.39 -13.19
C ALA A 296 20.08 12.01 -14.35
N ALA A 297 19.11 12.85 -14.68
CA ALA A 297 18.58 12.99 -16.05
C ALA A 297 17.60 14.17 -16.16
N GLY A 298 18.08 15.30 -16.67
CA GLY A 298 17.24 16.41 -17.15
C GLY A 298 17.49 17.73 -16.45
#